data_AF-A0A838UDU4-F1
#
_entry.id   AF-A0A838UDU4-F1
#
_cell.length_a   1.000
_cell.length_b   1.000
_cell.length_c   1.000
_cell.angle_alpha   90.00
_cell.angle_beta   90.00
_cell.angle_gamma   90.00
#
_symmetry.space_group_name_H-M   'P 1'
#
loop_
_entity.id
_entity.type
_entity.pdbx_description
1 polymer ?
#
loop_
_entity_poly.entity_id
_entity_poly.type
_entity_poly.pdbx_seq_one_letter_code
_entity_poly.pdbx_strand_id
1 'polypeptide(L)' 'MGTFRNHREAKAQVQDVSRRFARVFDDAEGTVDGAGRSYRARFSGFSESAAKDACSTVRSRGLPCVARGPV' A
#
# COMPACT_ATOMS: atom_id res chain seq x y z
N MET A 1 0.92 -4.92 1.08
CA MET A 1 0.79 -4.00 2.23
C MET A 1 0.48 -4.79 3.47
N GLY A 2 0.94 -4.31 4.62
CA GLY A 2 0.83 -4.99 5.91
C GLY A 2 -0.53 -4.85 6.58
N THR A 3 -0.75 -5.70 7.59
CA THR A 3 -1.87 -5.60 8.53
C THR A 3 -1.31 -5.10 9.87
N PHE A 4 -1.95 -4.09 10.44
CA PHE A 4 -1.52 -3.35 11.63
C PHE A 4 -2.55 -3.46 12.75
N ARG A 5 -2.08 -3.31 13.99
CA ARG A 5 -2.93 -3.41 15.19
C ARG A 5 -3.74 -2.15 15.44
N ASN A 6 -3.22 -0.98 15.03
CA ASN A 6 -3.92 0.28 15.18
C ASN A 6 -3.90 1.11 13.88
N HIS A 7 -4.86 2.04 13.78
CA HIS A 7 -5.04 2.90 12.62
C HIS A 7 -3.84 3.83 12.39
N ARG A 8 -3.17 4.28 13.46
CA ARG A 8 -2.01 5.19 13.36
C ARG A 8 -0.84 4.51 12.65
N GLU A 9 -0.52 3.27 12.98
CA GLU A 9 0.53 2.50 12.32
C GLU A 9 0.22 2.27 10.84
N ALA A 10 -1.02 1.90 10.53
CA ALA A 10 -1.45 1.73 9.14
C ALA A 10 -1.35 3.04 8.35
N LYS A 11 -1.80 4.16 8.94
CA LYS A 11 -1.71 5.49 8.30
C LYS A 11 -0.28 5.94 8.12
N ALA A 12 0.59 5.69 9.10
CA ALA A 12 2.01 6.00 9.01
C ALA A 12 2.67 5.21 7.87
N GLN A 13 2.34 3.92 7.72
CA GLN A 13 2.82 3.11 6.60
C GLN A 13 2.39 3.68 5.25
N VAL A 14 1.12 4.04 5.09
CA VAL A 14 0.61 4.62 3.85
C VAL A 14 1.37 5.90 3.53
N GLN A 15 1.52 6.80 4.50
CA GLN A 15 2.25 8.06 4.27
C GLN A 15 3.74 7.87 4.01
N ASP A 16 4.40 6.90 4.64
CA ASP A 16 5.82 6.60 4.40
C ASP A 16 6.01 6.05 2.98
N VAL A 17 5.16 5.12 2.55
CA VAL A 17 5.19 4.56 1.20
C VAL A 17 4.85 5.63 0.16
N SER A 18 3.77 6.41 0.35
CA SER A 18 3.42 7.52 -0.56
C SER A 18 4.56 8.53 -0.66
N ARG A 19 5.26 8.84 0.44
CA ARG A 19 6.40 9.78 0.39
C ARG A 19 7.63 9.17 -0.28
N ARG A 20 8.01 7.95 0.09
CA ARG A 20 9.20 7.27 -0.45
C ARG A 20 9.05 6.91 -1.93
N PHE A 21 7.84 6.66 -2.37
CA PHE A 21 7.52 6.23 -3.72
C PHE A 21 6.56 7.20 -4.40
N ALA A 22 6.64 8.50 -4.08
CA ALA A 22 5.73 9.53 -4.60
C ALA A 22 5.57 9.44 -6.13
N ARG A 23 6.66 9.25 -6.88
CA ARG A 23 6.61 9.06 -8.35
C ARG A 23 5.85 7.83 -8.82
N VAL A 24 5.78 6.77 -8.01
CA VAL A 24 5.10 5.51 -8.34
C VAL A 24 3.65 5.55 -7.85
N PHE A 25 3.37 6.27 -6.77
CA PHE A 25 2.05 6.34 -6.11
C PHE A 25 1.33 7.67 -6.37
N ASP A 26 1.81 8.51 -7.30
CA ASP A 26 1.24 9.85 -7.57
C ASP A 26 -0.23 9.75 -8.01
N ASP A 27 -0.53 8.74 -8.83
CA ASP A 27 -1.89 8.43 -9.30
C ASP A 27 -2.66 7.48 -8.38
N ALA A 28 -2.09 7.09 -7.23
CA ALA A 28 -2.66 6.07 -6.36
C ALA A 28 -3.13 6.64 -5.03
N GLU A 29 -4.37 6.32 -4.67
CA GLU A 29 -4.93 6.70 -3.39
C GLU A 29 -4.56 5.67 -2.31
N GLY A 30 -3.81 6.14 -1.31
CA GLY A 30 -3.47 5.36 -0.13
C GLY A 30 -4.58 5.44 0.93
N THR A 31 -5.25 4.33 1.18
CA THR A 31 -6.35 4.22 2.15
C THR A 31 -6.00 3.25 3.27
N VAL A 32 -6.58 3.48 4.45
CA VAL A 32 -6.51 2.52 5.58
C VAL A 32 -7.87 1.85 5.69
N ASP A 33 -7.88 0.55 5.39
CA ASP A 33 -9.08 -0.28 5.44
C ASP A 33 -9.20 -0.92 6.83
N GLY A 34 -10.33 -0.73 7.49
CA GLY A 34 -10.63 -1.35 8.78
C GLY A 34 -11.12 -2.78 8.60
N ALA A 35 -10.22 -3.76 8.69
CA ALA A 35 -10.55 -5.18 8.62
C ALA A 35 -10.88 -5.74 10.02
N GLY A 36 -12.05 -5.36 10.56
CA GLY A 36 -12.55 -5.83 11.85
C GLY A 36 -11.72 -5.33 13.03
N ARG A 37 -10.83 -6.18 13.58
CA ARG A 37 -9.91 -5.85 14.70
C ARG A 37 -8.52 -5.42 14.24
N SER A 38 -8.32 -5.22 12.95
CA SER A 38 -7.02 -4.88 12.38
C SER A 38 -7.16 -3.86 11.27
N TYR A 39 -6.11 -3.08 11.05
CA TYR A 39 -6.08 -2.01 10.04
C TYR A 39 -5.15 -2.42 8.92
N ARG A 40 -5.59 -2.31 7.67
CA ARG A 40 -4.80 -2.66 6.50
C ARG A 40 -4.47 -1.40 5.73
N ALA A 41 -3.19 -1.16 5.52
CA ALA A 41 -2.78 -0.19 4.51
C ALA A 41 -3.14 -0.77 3.13
N ARG A 42 -3.83 -0.01 2.30
CA ARG A 42 -4.15 -0.39 0.93
C ARG A 42 -3.87 0.80 0.02
N PHE A 43 -3.48 0.50 -1.20
CA PHE A 43 -3.42 1.50 -2.25
C PHE A 43 -4.37 1.06 -3.36
N SER A 44 -5.20 2.00 -3.80
CA SER A 44 -6.20 1.86 -4.85
C SER A 44 -5.94 2.89 -5.96
N GLY A 45 -6.56 2.71 -7.12
CA GLY A 45 -6.33 3.58 -8.28
C GLY A 45 -5.19 3.12 -9.21
N PHE A 46 -4.49 2.04 -8.84
CA PHE A 46 -3.49 1.44 -9.72
C PHE A 46 -4.10 0.62 -10.85
N SER A 47 -3.54 0.75 -12.05
CA SER A 47 -3.66 -0.28 -13.09
C SER A 47 -2.96 -1.56 -12.65
N GLU A 48 -3.32 -2.72 -13.23
CA GLU A 48 -2.71 -3.99 -12.84
C GLU A 48 -1.18 -3.98 -12.99
N SER A 49 -0.66 -3.39 -14.08
CA SER A 49 0.77 -3.23 -14.32
C SER A 49 1.41 -2.31 -13.27
N ALA A 50 0.79 -1.16 -12.99
CA ALA A 50 1.30 -0.22 -11.99
C ALA A 50 1.28 -0.83 -10.58
N ALA A 51 0.27 -1.63 -10.24
CA ALA A 51 0.20 -2.34 -8.96
C ALA A 51 1.33 -3.39 -8.83
N LYS A 52 1.66 -4.11 -9.91
CA LYS A 52 2.77 -5.06 -9.94
C LYS A 52 4.11 -4.34 -9.77
N ASP A 53 4.33 -3.24 -10.49
CA ASP A 53 5.56 -2.44 -10.41
C ASP A 53 5.74 -1.79 -9.04
N ALA A 54 4.66 -1.24 -8.48
CA ALA A 54 4.63 -0.72 -7.12
C ALA A 54 4.98 -1.82 -6.11
N CYS A 55 4.38 -3.00 -6.23
CA CYS A 55 4.72 -4.11 -5.34
C CYS A 55 6.14 -4.65 -5.52
N SER A 56 6.68 -4.64 -6.74
CA SER A 56 8.07 -5.00 -7.01
C SER A 56 9.00 -4.03 -6.30
N THR A 57 8.77 -2.73 -6.48
CA THR A 57 9.55 -1.65 -5.84
C THR A 57 9.50 -1.72 -4.32
N VAL A 58 8.31 -1.94 -3.75
CA VAL A 58 8.12 -2.09 -2.29
C VAL A 58 8.81 -3.34 -1.77
N ARG A 59 8.76 -4.47 -2.51
CA ARG A 59 9.48 -5.71 -2.16
C ARG A 59 10.99 -5.55 -2.22
N SER A 60 11.52 -4.86 -3.22
CA SER A 60 12.96 -4.56 -3.32
C SER A 60 13.48 -3.74 -2.13
N ARG A 61 12.58 -3.08 -1.40
CA ARG A 61 12.87 -2.30 -0.20
C ARG A 61 12.61 -3.07 1.10
N GLY A 62 12.34 -4.38 1.01
CA GLY A 62 12.14 -5.27 2.16
C GLY A 62 10.73 -5.20 2.78
N LEU A 63 9.78 -4.52 2.14
CA LEU A 63 8.43 -4.39 2.65
C LEU A 63 7.48 -5.45 2.03
N PRO A 64 6.61 -6.08 2.83
CA PRO A 64 5.66 -7.07 2.33
C PRO A 64 4.57 -6.41 1.46
N CYS A 65 4.62 -6.70 0.16
CA CYS A 65 3.62 -6.25 -0.80
C CYS A 65 2.83 -7.41 -1.41
N VAL A 66 1.52 -7.21 -1.54
CA VAL A 66 0.59 -8.13 -2.20
C VAL A 66 -0.19 -7.30 -3.20
N ALA A 67 0.12 -7.45 -4.48
CA ALA A 67 -0.65 -6.86 -5.55
C ALA A 67 -1.89 -7.74 -5.70
N ARG A 68 -3.06 -7.19 -5.38
CA ARG A 68 -4.32 -7.81 -5.78
C ARG A 68 -4.67 -7.20 -7.13
N GLY A 69 -4.57 -8.00 -8.19
CA GLY A 69 -5.14 -7.63 -9.49
C GLY A 69 -6.67 -7.50 -9.38
N PRO A 70 -7.32 -6.85 -10.36
CA PRO A 70 -8.78 -6.87 -10.42
C PRO A 70 -9.26 -8.32 -10.43
N VAL A 71 -10.22 -8.64 -9.56
CA VAL A 71 -11.04 -9.84 -9.67
C VAL A 71 -12.19 -9.58 -10.63
#